data_AF-A0A453BBQ8-F1
#
_entry.id   AF-A0A453BBQ8-F1
#
_cell.length_a   1.000
_cell.length_b   1.000
_cell.length_c   1.000
_cell.angle_alpha   90.00
_cell.angle_beta   90.00
_cell.angle_gamma   90.00
#
_symmetry.space_group_name_H-M   'P 1'
#
loop_
_entity.id
_entity.type
_entity.pdbx_description
1 polymer ?
#
loop_
_entity_poly.entity_id
_entity_poly.type
_entity_poly.pdbx_seq_one_letter_code
_entity_poly.pdbx_strand_id
1 'polypeptide(L)'
;RDAPVRAMAPSYSATVTDSGDLRVLEGERVVWRTNTTSSAGNFTLTIQDTGNLVLAGGSGAQAVQLWQSFDHPADTFLPGMNITLARRGGAVVRQTLFRSWRSPDDPAPGNFTLGQDPLGSAQLFIWRRGQDGKDVTHWRSGQWAKGSFVGIPYRPLNLYGFQLSGDPSQSNGLFYTFQRFNSSQYRFVLQPNGTETCYQLVDATGAWEVVWSQPTMPCQAYNTCGPNAECSAADHCTCLRG
;
A
#
# COMPACT_ATOMS: atom_id res chain seq x y z
N ARG A 1 -12.16 -1.81 -8.18
CA ARG A 1 -11.41 -0.81 -8.97
C ARG A 1 -11.24 -1.20 -10.44
N ASP A 2 -10.78 -2.41 -10.75
CA ASP A 2 -10.43 -2.79 -12.14
C ASP A 2 -11.63 -3.37 -12.91
N ALA A 3 -12.67 -3.79 -12.18
CA ALA A 3 -13.92 -4.32 -12.71
C ALA A 3 -15.10 -3.53 -12.10
N PRO A 4 -15.42 -2.34 -12.63
CA PRO A 4 -16.53 -1.55 -12.12
C PRO A 4 -17.88 -2.21 -12.42
N VAL A 5 -18.84 -2.03 -11.52
CA VAL A 5 -20.25 -2.26 -11.83
C VAL A 5 -20.74 -1.16 -12.76
N ARG A 6 -21.66 -1.48 -13.66
CA ARG A 6 -22.30 -0.54 -14.60
C ARG A 6 -23.38 0.21 -13.85
N ALA A 7 -23.59 1.49 -14.15
CA ALA A 7 -24.55 2.34 -13.43
C ALA A 7 -26.03 1.97 -13.60
N MET A 8 -26.40 1.17 -14.60
CA MET A 8 -27.80 0.83 -14.94
C MET A 8 -28.09 -0.67 -14.86
N ALA A 9 -27.42 -1.38 -13.96
CA ALA A 9 -27.75 -2.78 -13.74
C ALA A 9 -29.06 -2.91 -12.95
N PRO A 10 -29.82 -4.01 -13.15
CA PRO A 10 -31.09 -4.20 -12.45
C PRO A 10 -30.91 -4.33 -10.93
N SER A 11 -29.77 -4.85 -10.46
CA SER A 11 -29.45 -5.00 -9.04
C SER A 11 -27.93 -5.14 -8.82
N TYR A 12 -27.50 -4.81 -7.60
CA TYR A 12 -26.16 -5.05 -7.11
C TYR A 12 -26.23 -5.73 -5.75
N SER A 13 -25.38 -6.72 -5.52
CA SER A 13 -25.29 -7.38 -4.22
C SER A 13 -23.86 -7.85 -3.95
N ALA A 14 -23.54 -8.00 -2.66
CA ALA A 14 -22.36 -8.69 -2.20
C ALA A 14 -22.80 -9.85 -1.32
N THR A 15 -22.38 -11.07 -1.65
CA THR A 15 -22.83 -12.28 -0.96
C THR A 15 -21.66 -13.21 -0.69
N VAL A 16 -21.74 -13.95 0.42
CA VAL A 16 -20.82 -15.06 0.71
C VAL A 16 -21.54 -16.34 0.33
N THR A 17 -20.90 -17.17 -0.49
CA THR A 17 -21.47 -18.46 -0.89
C THR A 17 -21.35 -19.52 0.20
N ASP A 18 -22.11 -20.60 0.07
CA ASP A 18 -22.01 -21.81 0.92
C ASP A 18 -20.66 -22.54 0.80
N SER A 19 -19.82 -22.13 -0.14
CA SER A 19 -18.44 -22.62 -0.31
C SER A 19 -17.38 -21.66 0.25
N GLY A 20 -17.79 -20.55 0.88
CA GLY A 20 -16.89 -19.56 1.46
C GLY A 20 -16.21 -18.67 0.43
N ASP A 21 -16.92 -18.24 -0.62
CA ASP A 21 -16.45 -17.28 -1.64
C ASP A 21 -17.25 -15.98 -1.51
N LEU A 22 -16.59 -14.85 -1.26
CA LEU A 22 -17.25 -13.54 -1.28
C LEU A 22 -17.31 -13.05 -2.72
N ARG A 23 -18.51 -12.73 -3.19
CA ARG A 23 -18.79 -12.28 -4.56
C ARG A 23 -19.47 -10.93 -4.57
N VAL A 24 -19.10 -10.10 -5.53
CA VAL A 24 -19.86 -8.91 -5.92
C VAL A 24 -20.56 -9.22 -7.24
N LEU A 25 -21.87 -8.97 -7.27
CA LEU A 25 -22.77 -9.34 -8.35
C LEU A 25 -23.42 -8.09 -8.97
N GLU A 26 -23.59 -8.15 -10.28
CA GLU A 26 -24.38 -7.23 -11.10
C GLU A 26 -25.47 -8.04 -11.80
N GLY A 27 -26.68 -8.08 -11.23
CA GLY A 27 -27.65 -9.13 -11.54
C GLY A 27 -27.02 -10.51 -11.29
N GLU A 28 -27.00 -11.36 -12.33
CA GLU A 28 -26.35 -12.68 -12.28
C GLU A 28 -24.85 -12.66 -12.62
N ARG A 29 -24.31 -11.51 -13.05
CA ARG A 29 -22.90 -11.40 -13.47
C ARG A 29 -22.00 -11.21 -12.26
N VAL A 30 -21.06 -12.13 -12.05
CA VAL A 30 -19.99 -11.95 -11.07
C VAL A 30 -18.98 -10.92 -11.58
N VAL A 31 -18.87 -9.78 -10.90
CA VAL A 31 -17.94 -8.71 -11.28
C VAL A 31 -16.59 -8.85 -10.59
N TRP A 32 -16.59 -9.39 -9.38
CA TRP A 32 -15.40 -9.63 -8.57
C TRP A 32 -15.69 -10.73 -7.54
N ARG A 33 -14.65 -11.47 -7.13
CA ARG A 33 -14.73 -12.46 -6.05
C ARG A 33 -13.38 -12.70 -5.38
N THR A 34 -13.38 -13.26 -4.17
CA THR A 34 -12.17 -13.62 -3.42
C THR A 34 -11.45 -14.85 -3.97
N ASN A 35 -12.13 -15.71 -4.74
CA ASN A 35 -11.62 -17.00 -5.24
C ASN A 35 -11.23 -17.95 -4.09
N THR A 36 -11.96 -17.89 -2.98
CA THR A 36 -11.76 -18.79 -1.84
C THR A 36 -12.71 -19.98 -1.91
N THR A 37 -12.27 -21.10 -1.33
CA THR A 37 -13.10 -22.31 -1.23
C THR A 37 -12.83 -22.98 0.11
N SER A 38 -13.88 -23.38 0.83
CA SER A 38 -13.78 -24.01 2.14
C SER A 38 -14.99 -24.90 2.43
N SER A 39 -14.78 -25.94 3.23
CA SER A 39 -15.81 -26.89 3.69
C SER A 39 -16.30 -26.61 5.11
N ALA A 40 -16.03 -25.41 5.66
CA ALA A 40 -16.27 -25.10 7.06
C ALA A 40 -17.76 -25.07 7.48
N GLY A 41 -18.71 -25.14 6.53
CA GLY A 41 -20.15 -25.23 6.79
C GLY A 41 -20.82 -23.94 7.29
N ASN A 42 -20.05 -22.99 7.84
CA ASN A 42 -20.47 -21.64 8.17
C ASN A 42 -19.38 -20.63 7.82
N PHE A 43 -19.79 -19.41 7.42
CA PHE A 43 -18.87 -18.34 7.06
C PHE A 43 -19.30 -17.02 7.69
N THR A 44 -18.31 -16.22 8.08
CA THR A 44 -18.53 -14.86 8.60
C THR A 44 -17.72 -13.86 7.78
N LEU A 45 -18.34 -12.74 7.46
CA LEU A 45 -17.70 -11.59 6.84
C LEU A 45 -17.76 -10.44 7.84
N THR A 46 -16.60 -10.02 8.33
CA THR A 46 -16.50 -9.05 9.43
C THR A 46 -15.58 -7.91 9.03
N ILE A 47 -16.03 -6.68 9.21
CA ILE A 47 -15.15 -5.50 9.21
C ILE A 47 -14.64 -5.28 10.63
N GLN A 48 -13.33 -5.30 10.81
CA GLN A 48 -12.68 -5.05 12.10
C GLN A 48 -12.52 -3.55 12.33
N ASP A 49 -12.28 -3.13 13.58
CA ASP A 49 -12.04 -1.72 13.95
C ASP A 49 -10.79 -1.12 13.26
N THR A 50 -9.88 -1.97 12.79
CA THR A 50 -8.73 -1.57 11.97
C THR A 50 -9.12 -1.18 10.54
N GLY A 51 -10.35 -1.45 10.13
CA GLY A 51 -10.83 -1.35 8.75
C GLY A 51 -10.59 -2.61 7.92
N ASN A 52 -9.99 -3.66 8.49
CA ASN A 52 -9.76 -4.91 7.77
C ASN A 52 -11.07 -5.70 7.62
N LEU A 53 -11.52 -5.88 6.37
CA LEU A 53 -12.60 -6.80 6.01
C LEU A 53 -12.05 -8.23 5.92
N VAL A 54 -12.56 -9.13 6.75
CA VAL A 54 -12.08 -10.52 6.87
C VAL A 54 -13.22 -11.50 6.60
N LEU A 55 -12.96 -12.47 5.72
CA LEU A 55 -13.79 -13.63 5.49
C LEU A 55 -13.18 -14.83 6.24
N ALA A 56 -13.94 -15.42 7.15
CA ALA A 56 -13.54 -16.60 7.90
C ALA A 56 -14.57 -17.72 7.74
N GLY A 57 -14.09 -18.97 7.74
CA GLY A 57 -14.92 -20.17 7.80
C GLY A 57 -14.79 -20.85 9.17
N GLY A 58 -15.87 -21.39 9.69
CA GLY A 58 -15.90 -21.95 11.05
C GLY A 58 -16.43 -20.95 12.07
N SER A 59 -16.44 -21.35 13.34
CA SER A 59 -16.89 -20.50 14.45
C SER A 59 -15.99 -20.60 15.68
N GLY A 60 -15.95 -19.52 16.45
CA GLY A 60 -15.19 -19.45 17.70
C GLY A 60 -13.70 -19.72 17.49
N ALA A 61 -13.11 -20.53 18.37
CA ALA A 61 -11.69 -20.87 18.33
C ALA A 61 -11.26 -21.69 17.10
N GLN A 62 -12.20 -22.28 16.36
CA GLN A 62 -11.93 -23.06 15.14
C GLN A 62 -12.08 -22.24 13.85
N ALA A 63 -12.36 -20.93 13.95
CA ALA A 63 -12.49 -20.08 12.79
C ALA A 63 -11.14 -19.97 12.05
N VAL A 64 -11.17 -20.27 10.74
CA VAL A 64 -10.02 -20.16 9.84
C VAL A 64 -10.24 -18.96 8.94
N GLN A 65 -9.28 -18.02 8.95
CA GLN A 65 -9.28 -16.90 8.02
C GLN A 65 -9.06 -17.41 6.59
N LEU A 66 -10.01 -17.15 5.70
CA LEU A 66 -9.95 -17.53 4.30
C LEU A 66 -9.41 -16.41 3.42
N TRP A 67 -9.76 -15.17 3.74
CA TRP A 67 -9.36 -13.98 2.99
C TRP A 67 -9.40 -12.72 3.88
N GLN A 68 -8.57 -11.73 3.56
CA GLN A 68 -8.63 -10.42 4.19
C GLN A 68 -8.29 -9.28 3.22
N SER A 69 -8.91 -8.13 3.41
CA SER A 69 -8.70 -6.94 2.57
C SER A 69 -7.29 -6.37 2.66
N PHE A 70 -6.63 -6.49 3.81
CA PHE A 70 -5.29 -5.95 4.02
C PHE A 70 -4.20 -6.64 3.17
N ASP A 71 -4.45 -7.86 2.67
CA ASP A 71 -3.57 -8.54 1.71
C ASP A 71 -3.77 -8.04 0.27
N HIS A 72 -4.79 -7.22 0.02
CA HIS A 72 -5.16 -6.68 -1.30
C HIS A 72 -5.31 -5.15 -1.26
N PRO A 73 -4.23 -4.41 -0.95
CA PRO A 73 -4.28 -2.96 -0.83
C PRO A 73 -4.71 -2.26 -2.13
N ALA A 74 -5.41 -1.13 -1.94
CA ALA A 74 -5.69 -0.19 -3.00
C ALA A 74 -4.52 0.80 -3.16
N ASP A 75 -4.75 2.08 -2.84
CA ASP A 75 -3.80 3.19 -2.85
C ASP A 75 -3.39 3.62 -1.43
N THR A 76 -4.08 3.13 -0.40
CA THR A 76 -4.00 3.62 0.96
C THR A 76 -3.40 2.58 1.91
N PHE A 77 -2.43 3.00 2.71
CA PHE A 77 -1.85 2.23 3.81
C PHE A 77 -2.42 2.70 5.16
N LEU A 78 -3.02 1.77 5.89
CA LEU A 78 -3.75 1.98 7.14
C LEU A 78 -3.04 1.31 8.34
N PRO A 79 -3.30 1.77 9.57
CA PRO A 79 -2.84 1.05 10.76
C PRO A 79 -3.34 -0.41 10.78
N GLY A 80 -2.44 -1.33 11.11
CA GLY A 80 -2.65 -2.78 11.08
C GLY A 80 -2.19 -3.45 9.79
N MET A 81 -1.91 -2.70 8.73
CA MET A 81 -1.37 -3.24 7.48
C MET A 81 0.15 -3.43 7.54
N ASN A 82 0.66 -4.33 6.68
CA ASN A 82 2.09 -4.58 6.51
C ASN A 82 2.52 -4.40 5.05
N ILE A 83 3.68 -3.79 4.83
CA ILE A 83 4.39 -3.80 3.54
C ILE A 83 5.38 -4.95 3.59
N THR A 84 5.15 -5.99 2.79
CA THR A 84 5.92 -7.23 2.83
C THR A 84 6.61 -7.53 1.51
N LEU A 85 7.75 -8.23 1.57
CA LEU A 85 8.49 -8.71 0.41
C LEU A 85 9.04 -10.11 0.68
N ALA A 86 8.45 -11.12 0.04
CA ALA A 86 8.95 -12.48 0.07
C ALA A 86 9.83 -12.77 -1.14
N ARG A 87 11.01 -13.34 -0.90
CA ARG A 87 12.01 -13.70 -1.92
C ARG A 87 12.43 -15.16 -1.78
N ARG A 88 12.71 -15.80 -2.91
CA ARG A 88 13.25 -17.17 -2.96
C ARG A 88 14.26 -17.24 -4.09
N GLY A 89 15.49 -17.66 -3.78
CA GLY A 89 16.57 -17.73 -4.77
C GLY A 89 16.87 -16.40 -5.45
N GLY A 90 16.73 -15.27 -4.74
CA GLY A 90 16.94 -13.92 -5.28
C GLY A 90 15.77 -13.34 -6.07
N ALA A 91 14.74 -14.12 -6.39
CA ALA A 91 13.55 -13.66 -7.10
C ALA A 91 12.42 -13.26 -6.12
N VAL A 92 11.66 -12.23 -6.48
CA VAL A 92 10.44 -11.82 -5.75
C VAL A 92 9.34 -12.85 -6.00
N VAL A 93 8.79 -13.41 -4.92
CA VAL A 93 7.69 -14.38 -4.94
C VAL A 93 6.37 -13.70 -4.56
N ARG A 94 6.42 -12.77 -3.60
CA ARG A 94 5.24 -12.01 -3.16
C ARG A 94 5.69 -10.62 -2.72
N GLN A 95 4.89 -9.60 -3.06
CA GLN A 95 5.17 -8.23 -2.68
C GLN A 95 3.87 -7.48 -2.43
N THR A 96 3.81 -6.73 -1.32
CA THR A 96 2.73 -5.77 -1.10
C THR A 96 2.98 -4.54 -1.97
N LEU A 97 2.02 -4.20 -2.84
CA LEU A 97 2.07 -3.02 -3.69
C LEU A 97 0.79 -2.19 -3.53
N PHE A 98 0.95 -0.92 -3.15
CA PHE A 98 -0.10 0.08 -3.26
C PHE A 98 -0.09 0.62 -4.68
N ARG A 99 -1.25 0.90 -5.24
CA ARG A 99 -1.40 1.46 -6.58
C ARG A 99 -2.33 2.65 -6.53
N SER A 100 -1.87 3.77 -7.08
CA SER A 100 -2.64 5.00 -7.11
C SER A 100 -3.95 4.79 -7.85
N TRP A 101 -4.92 5.64 -7.57
CA TRP A 101 -6.05 5.84 -8.47
C TRP A 101 -5.59 6.45 -9.80
N ARG A 102 -6.44 6.37 -10.82
CA ARG A 102 -6.18 6.97 -12.14
C ARG A 102 -6.31 8.48 -12.09
N SER A 103 -7.30 8.97 -11.36
CA SER A 103 -7.54 10.39 -11.08
C SER A 103 -8.25 10.53 -9.73
N PRO A 104 -8.42 11.76 -9.20
CA PRO A 104 -9.14 11.97 -7.93
C PRO A 104 -10.57 11.38 -7.92
N ASP A 105 -11.22 11.32 -9.08
CA ASP A 105 -12.60 10.85 -9.22
C ASP A 105 -12.73 9.46 -9.87
N ASP A 106 -11.62 8.86 -10.34
CA ASP A 106 -11.59 7.54 -10.97
C ASP A 106 -10.70 6.56 -10.18
N PRO A 107 -11.29 5.66 -9.38
CA PRO A 107 -10.56 4.69 -8.56
C PRO A 107 -9.95 3.54 -9.36
N ALA A 108 -10.09 3.52 -10.69
CA ALA A 108 -9.38 2.57 -11.53
C ALA A 108 -7.85 2.65 -11.33
N PRO A 109 -7.10 1.56 -11.61
CA PRO A 109 -5.64 1.56 -11.51
C PRO A 109 -4.99 2.73 -12.25
N GLY A 110 -4.23 3.52 -11.50
CA GLY A 110 -3.35 4.55 -12.02
C GLY A 110 -1.97 4.03 -12.41
N ASN A 111 -1.08 4.97 -12.72
CA ASN A 111 0.24 4.69 -13.26
C ASN A 111 1.34 4.59 -12.19
N PHE A 112 1.03 4.83 -10.92
CA PHE A 112 2.02 4.80 -9.85
C PHE A 112 1.80 3.63 -8.90
N THR A 113 2.89 2.99 -8.49
CA THR A 113 2.90 1.93 -7.47
C THR A 113 3.90 2.27 -6.37
N LEU A 114 3.60 1.85 -5.15
CA LEU A 114 4.48 2.00 -3.99
C LEU A 114 4.70 0.64 -3.33
N GLY A 115 5.94 0.35 -2.97
CA GLY A 115 6.30 -0.88 -2.28
C GLY A 115 7.77 -0.91 -1.87
N GLN A 116 8.18 -2.03 -1.28
CA GLN A 116 9.56 -2.25 -0.85
C GLN A 116 10.48 -2.55 -2.04
N ASP A 117 11.75 -2.18 -1.93
CA ASP A 117 12.79 -2.52 -2.90
C ASP A 117 12.76 -4.02 -3.29
N PRO A 118 12.62 -4.40 -4.57
CA PRO A 118 12.71 -5.79 -5.02
C PRO A 118 14.04 -6.47 -4.69
N LEU A 119 15.13 -5.72 -4.53
CA LEU A 119 16.43 -6.21 -4.03
C LEU A 119 16.44 -6.40 -2.51
N GLY A 120 15.31 -6.06 -1.85
CA GLY A 120 14.98 -6.16 -0.44
C GLY A 120 15.99 -5.54 0.51
N SER A 121 16.53 -4.41 0.09
CA SER A 121 17.07 -3.44 1.02
C SER A 121 15.95 -2.83 1.89
N ALA A 122 16.33 -2.13 2.94
CA ALA A 122 15.42 -1.47 3.85
C ALA A 122 14.93 -0.12 3.27
N GLN A 123 14.35 -0.16 2.08
CA GLN A 123 13.88 1.01 1.34
C GLN A 123 12.48 0.81 0.76
N LEU A 124 11.73 1.91 0.69
CA LEU A 124 10.51 2.03 -0.09
C LEU A 124 10.78 2.82 -1.37
N PHE A 125 10.01 2.48 -2.40
CA PHE A 125 10.09 3.06 -3.72
C PHE A 125 8.69 3.40 -4.21
N ILE A 126 8.61 4.47 -5.00
CA ILE A 126 7.48 4.73 -5.88
C ILE A 126 7.97 4.51 -7.30
N TRP A 127 7.24 3.71 -8.06
CA TRP A 127 7.48 3.51 -9.48
C TRP A 127 6.37 4.15 -10.29
N ARG A 128 6.74 4.66 -11.47
CA ARG A 128 5.83 5.14 -12.50
C ARG A 128 5.89 4.20 -13.69
N ARG A 129 4.72 3.77 -14.17
CA ARG A 129 4.63 3.03 -15.42
C ARG A 129 5.06 3.91 -16.60
N GLY A 130 6.11 3.48 -17.28
CA GLY A 130 6.65 4.09 -18.49
C GLY A 130 5.75 3.84 -19.70
N GLN A 131 5.99 4.59 -20.78
CA GLN A 131 5.24 4.46 -22.03
C GLN A 131 5.48 3.12 -22.73
N ASP A 132 6.66 2.53 -22.54
CA ASP A 132 7.03 1.19 -23.00
C ASP A 132 6.44 0.06 -22.13
N GLY A 133 5.64 0.42 -21.12
CA GLY A 133 5.01 -0.50 -20.18
C GLY A 133 5.93 -0.96 -19.05
N LYS A 134 7.19 -0.49 -18.99
CA LYS A 134 8.12 -0.83 -17.91
C LYS A 134 8.03 0.17 -16.77
N ASP A 135 8.19 -0.30 -15.55
CA ASP A 135 8.20 0.56 -14.38
C ASP A 135 9.54 1.29 -14.26
N VAL A 136 9.48 2.62 -14.12
CA VAL A 136 10.62 3.50 -13.91
C VAL A 136 10.54 4.04 -12.48
N THR A 137 11.65 4.03 -11.76
CA THR A 137 11.69 4.59 -10.41
C THR A 137 11.37 6.08 -10.45
N HIS A 138 10.33 6.47 -9.72
CA HIS A 138 9.89 7.86 -9.58
C HIS A 138 10.50 8.53 -8.35
N TRP A 139 10.58 7.79 -7.24
CA TRP A 139 11.08 8.26 -5.96
C TRP A 139 11.60 7.09 -5.12
N ARG A 140 12.51 7.36 -4.17
CA ARG A 140 12.94 6.40 -3.15
C ARG A 140 13.01 7.05 -1.77
N SER A 141 12.69 6.28 -0.74
CA SER A 141 12.76 6.73 0.66
C SER A 141 14.18 6.90 1.19
N GLY A 142 15.17 6.27 0.54
CA GLY A 142 16.46 6.01 1.16
C GLY A 142 16.38 4.91 2.23
N GLN A 143 17.52 4.49 2.77
CA GLN A 143 17.61 3.43 3.77
C GLN A 143 16.85 3.79 5.06
N TRP A 144 16.23 2.78 5.67
CA TRP A 144 15.71 2.88 7.03
C TRP A 144 16.87 3.01 8.03
N ALA A 145 16.89 4.11 8.78
CA ALA A 145 17.90 4.41 9.78
C ALA A 145 17.26 5.06 11.01
N LYS A 146 17.55 4.53 12.20
CA LYS A 146 17.17 5.12 13.50
C LYS A 146 15.68 5.50 13.62
N GLY A 147 14.78 4.68 13.07
CA GLY A 147 13.33 4.86 13.22
C GLY A 147 12.64 5.66 12.11
N SER A 148 13.35 6.05 11.05
CA SER A 148 12.78 6.67 9.85
C SER A 148 13.56 6.30 8.61
N PHE A 149 13.09 6.71 7.44
CA PHE A 149 13.89 6.65 6.21
C PHE A 149 14.72 7.93 6.05
N VAL A 150 15.97 7.81 5.60
CA VAL A 150 16.88 8.98 5.48
C VAL A 150 16.40 10.05 4.49
N GLY A 151 15.59 9.68 3.50
CA GLY A 151 15.00 10.60 2.52
C GLY A 151 13.68 11.22 2.97
N ILE A 152 13.22 10.93 4.19
CA ILE A 152 12.00 11.47 4.79
C ILE A 152 12.41 12.33 6.00
N PRO A 153 12.69 13.63 5.79
CA PRO A 153 13.28 14.51 6.80
C PRO A 153 12.27 15.06 7.82
N TYR A 154 11.04 14.54 7.83
CA TYR A 154 10.01 14.93 8.78
C TYR A 154 10.23 14.26 10.15
N ARG A 155 9.23 14.30 11.04
CA ARG A 155 9.31 13.59 12.32
C ARG A 155 9.53 12.09 12.09
N PRO A 156 10.38 11.43 12.91
CA PRO A 156 10.67 10.01 12.75
C PRO A 156 9.40 9.16 12.65
N LEU A 157 9.29 8.33 11.61
CA LEU A 157 8.08 7.55 11.34
C LEU A 157 7.72 6.57 12.45
N ASN A 158 8.70 6.09 13.22
CA ASN A 158 8.46 5.26 14.39
C ASN A 158 7.65 5.95 15.49
N LEU A 159 7.71 7.28 15.59
CA LEU A 159 6.83 8.04 16.48
C LEU A 159 5.37 7.98 16.02
N TYR A 160 5.15 7.70 14.73
CA TYR A 160 3.84 7.45 14.15
C TYR A 160 3.47 5.96 14.13
N GLY A 161 4.22 5.10 14.84
CA GLY A 161 3.95 3.66 14.91
C GLY A 161 4.42 2.86 13.69
N PHE A 162 5.23 3.46 12.81
CA PHE A 162 5.85 2.76 11.69
C PHE A 162 7.12 2.01 12.15
N GLN A 163 7.24 0.73 11.83
CA GLN A 163 8.38 -0.07 12.25
C GLN A 163 8.91 -0.93 11.11
N LEU A 164 10.21 -1.19 11.12
CA LEU A 164 10.84 -2.19 10.28
C LEU A 164 11.10 -3.43 11.13
N SER A 165 10.76 -4.60 10.62
CA SER A 165 10.92 -5.89 11.28
C SER A 165 11.34 -6.95 10.27
N GLY A 166 11.69 -8.13 10.76
CA GLY A 166 12.13 -9.26 9.94
C GLY A 166 13.64 -9.29 9.73
N ASP A 167 14.07 -10.18 8.82
CA ASP A 167 15.47 -10.51 8.58
C ASP A 167 15.71 -10.56 7.07
N PRO A 168 16.63 -9.75 6.52
CA PRO A 168 16.88 -9.70 5.08
C PRO A 168 17.44 -11.02 4.51
N SER A 169 17.98 -11.90 5.35
CA SER A 169 18.49 -13.22 4.94
C SER A 169 17.39 -14.29 4.81
N GLN A 170 16.23 -14.05 5.41
CA GLN A 170 15.11 -14.98 5.37
C GLN A 170 14.25 -14.79 4.13
N SER A 171 13.50 -15.85 3.76
CA SER A 171 12.62 -15.83 2.59
C SER A 171 11.48 -14.80 2.70
N ASN A 172 10.99 -14.52 3.91
CA ASN A 172 9.99 -13.47 4.14
C ASN A 172 10.59 -12.06 4.24
N GLY A 173 11.92 -11.96 4.26
CA GLY A 173 12.66 -10.71 4.23
C GLY A 173 12.36 -9.76 5.37
N LEU A 174 12.68 -8.50 5.10
CA LEU A 174 12.26 -7.36 5.90
C LEU A 174 10.82 -6.99 5.55
N PHE A 175 10.06 -6.49 6.52
CA PHE A 175 8.71 -5.96 6.32
C PHE A 175 8.49 -4.72 7.18
N TYR A 176 7.61 -3.84 6.70
CA TYR A 176 7.20 -2.65 7.44
C TYR A 176 5.82 -2.86 8.04
N THR A 177 5.67 -2.50 9.31
CA THR A 177 4.38 -2.49 10.00
C THR A 177 4.00 -1.05 10.30
N PHE A 178 2.70 -0.79 10.37
CA PHE A 178 2.18 0.49 10.80
C PHE A 178 1.09 0.23 11.81
N GLN A 179 1.30 0.66 13.05
CA GLN A 179 0.36 0.46 14.13
C GLN A 179 -0.10 1.80 14.68
N ARG A 180 -1.32 1.81 15.22
CA ARG A 180 -1.83 2.99 15.90
C ARG A 180 -1.00 3.23 17.16
N PHE A 181 -0.45 4.43 17.30
CA PHE A 181 0.43 4.80 18.42
C PHE A 181 -0.25 5.75 19.42
N ASN A 182 -1.37 6.37 19.04
CA ASN A 182 -2.21 7.24 19.89
C ASN A 182 -3.67 7.23 19.39
N SER A 183 -4.54 8.09 19.94
CA SER A 183 -5.93 8.17 19.49
C SER A 183 -6.10 8.72 18.06
N SER A 184 -5.14 9.50 17.57
CA SER A 184 -5.20 10.10 16.24
C SER A 184 -5.21 9.03 15.14
N GLN A 185 -5.95 9.31 14.07
CA GLN A 185 -6.02 8.43 12.90
C GLN A 185 -5.11 8.98 11.80
N TYR A 186 -4.27 8.11 11.26
CA TYR A 186 -3.35 8.43 10.18
C TYR A 186 -3.54 7.46 9.03
N ARG A 187 -3.35 7.95 7.80
CA ARG A 187 -3.30 7.13 6.59
C ARG A 187 -2.25 7.66 5.63
N PHE A 188 -1.60 6.78 4.89
CA PHE A 188 -0.70 7.15 3.80
C PHE A 188 -1.37 6.81 2.48
N VAL A 189 -1.43 7.75 1.55
CA VAL A 189 -2.16 7.58 0.29
C VAL A 189 -1.23 7.86 -0.87
N LEU A 190 -1.11 6.91 -1.79
CA LEU A 190 -0.42 7.11 -3.06
C LEU A 190 -1.36 7.80 -4.05
N GLN A 191 -1.13 9.09 -4.27
CA GLN A 191 -1.95 9.94 -5.12
C GLN A 191 -1.75 9.65 -6.62
N PRO A 192 -2.73 10.00 -7.48
CA PRO A 192 -2.64 9.82 -8.94
C PRO A 192 -1.44 10.51 -9.62
N ASN A 193 -0.90 11.57 -9.00
CA ASN A 193 0.25 12.31 -9.50
C ASN A 193 1.60 11.69 -9.11
N GLY A 194 1.62 10.58 -8.37
CA GLY A 194 2.85 9.90 -7.93
C GLY A 194 3.39 10.38 -6.59
N THR A 195 2.69 11.29 -5.91
CA THR A 195 3.03 11.69 -4.54
C THR A 195 2.40 10.72 -3.54
N GLU A 196 3.15 10.30 -2.54
CA GLU A 196 2.60 9.70 -1.33
C GLU A 196 2.36 10.81 -0.29
N THR A 197 1.24 10.74 0.42
CA THR A 197 0.84 11.76 1.37
C THR A 197 0.32 11.14 2.65
N CYS A 198 0.87 11.60 3.77
CA CYS A 198 0.38 11.29 5.10
C CYS A 198 -0.73 12.26 5.47
N TYR A 199 -1.90 11.71 5.80
CA TYR A 199 -3.04 12.46 6.32
C TYR A 199 -3.29 12.13 7.78
N GLN A 200 -3.74 13.11 8.55
CA GLN A 200 -4.26 12.96 9.90
C GLN A 200 -5.73 13.36 9.94
N LEU A 201 -6.57 12.58 10.62
CA LEU A 201 -7.96 12.95 10.86
C LEU A 201 -8.04 13.95 12.02
N VAL A 202 -8.71 15.07 11.79
CA VAL A 202 -9.00 16.06 12.83
C VAL A 202 -10.32 15.71 13.50
N ASP A 203 -10.27 15.24 14.75
CA ASP A 203 -11.45 14.77 15.48
C ASP A 203 -12.56 15.84 15.60
N ALA A 204 -12.19 17.11 15.71
CA ALA A 204 -13.14 18.22 15.86
C ALA A 204 -13.97 18.50 14.59
N THR A 205 -13.42 18.23 13.40
CA THR A 205 -14.06 18.57 12.11
C THR A 205 -14.41 17.34 11.27
N GLY A 206 -13.82 16.18 11.58
CA GLY A 206 -13.87 14.99 10.72
C GLY A 206 -13.11 15.14 9.40
N ALA A 207 -12.32 16.20 9.23
CA ALA A 207 -11.57 16.45 8.01
C ALA A 207 -10.20 15.77 8.04
N TRP A 208 -9.70 15.38 6.86
CA TRP A 208 -8.33 14.90 6.68
C TRP A 208 -7.40 16.07 6.36
N GLU A 209 -6.42 16.31 7.23
CA GLU A 209 -5.38 17.31 7.00
C GLU A 209 -4.07 16.66 6.54
N VAL A 210 -3.34 17.35 5.67
CA VAL A 210 -2.04 16.91 5.18
C VAL A 210 -0.99 17.14 6.27
N VAL A 211 -0.33 16.07 6.70
CA VAL A 211 0.81 16.16 7.62
C VAL A 211 2.08 16.43 6.83
N TRP A 212 2.30 15.66 5.77
CA TRP A 212 3.43 15.80 4.85
C TRP A 212 3.20 14.97 3.58
N SER A 213 3.98 15.28 2.53
CA SER A 213 3.97 14.57 1.25
C SER A 213 5.38 14.33 0.72
N GLN A 214 5.51 13.39 -0.23
CA GLN A 214 6.74 13.12 -0.97
C GLN A 214 6.46 12.48 -2.35
N PRO A 215 7.25 12.78 -3.39
CA PRO A 215 8.17 13.91 -3.46
C PRO A 215 7.42 15.26 -3.49
N THR A 216 7.98 16.29 -2.86
CA THR A 216 7.49 17.69 -2.86
C THR A 216 8.48 18.65 -3.50
N MET A 217 9.72 18.23 -3.72
CA MET A 217 10.75 19.03 -4.36
C MET A 217 11.40 18.27 -5.52
N PRO A 218 11.83 18.95 -6.58
CA PRO A 218 12.46 18.32 -7.73
C PRO A 218 13.67 17.40 -7.41
N CYS A 219 14.52 17.75 -6.43
CA CYS A 219 15.64 16.91 -6.00
C CYS A 219 15.24 15.57 -5.35
N GLN A 220 13.98 15.41 -4.95
CA GLN A 220 13.48 14.14 -4.42
C GLN A 220 13.08 13.18 -5.53
N ALA A 221 12.87 13.66 -6.76
CA ALA A 221 12.68 12.79 -7.90
C ALA A 221 13.93 11.91 -8.08
N TYR A 222 13.70 10.64 -8.41
CA TYR A 222 14.80 9.70 -8.51
C TYR A 222 15.72 10.06 -9.68
N ASN A 223 17.03 10.08 -9.39
CA ASN A 223 18.08 10.27 -10.38
C ASN A 223 18.06 11.64 -11.11
N THR A 224 17.64 12.72 -10.46
CA THR A 224 17.65 14.08 -11.03
C THR A 224 19.03 14.52 -11.53
N CYS A 225 20.11 14.22 -10.80
CA CYS A 225 21.46 14.71 -11.12
C CYS A 225 22.39 13.71 -11.81
N GLY A 226 21.92 12.49 -12.07
CA GLY A 226 22.77 11.44 -12.63
C GLY A 226 23.85 10.94 -11.66
N PRO A 227 24.75 10.06 -12.13
CA PRO A 227 25.80 9.47 -11.31
C PRO A 227 26.82 10.50 -10.81
N ASN A 228 27.32 10.32 -9.58
CA ASN A 228 28.39 11.12 -8.96
C ASN A 228 28.11 12.64 -8.84
N ALA A 229 26.84 13.02 -8.81
CA ALA A 229 26.42 14.39 -8.53
C ALA A 229 25.36 14.42 -7.42
N GLU A 230 25.35 15.51 -6.66
CA GLU A 230 24.34 15.79 -5.65
C GLU A 230 23.37 16.87 -6.15
N CYS A 231 22.12 16.79 -5.71
CA CYS A 231 21.10 17.78 -6.02
C CYS A 231 21.00 18.79 -4.88
N SER A 232 21.18 20.06 -5.20
CA SER A 232 20.96 21.19 -4.28
C SER A 232 19.61 21.87 -4.60
N ALA A 233 19.10 22.66 -3.64
CA ALA A 233 17.81 23.33 -3.79
C ALA A 233 17.73 24.11 -5.12
N ALA A 234 16.59 24.03 -5.81
CA ALA A 234 16.34 24.55 -7.16
C ALA A 234 16.99 23.79 -8.34
N ASP A 235 17.06 22.45 -8.27
CA ASP A 235 17.53 21.58 -9.37
C ASP A 235 18.97 21.81 -9.81
N HIS A 236 19.78 22.40 -8.94
CA HIS A 236 21.18 22.61 -9.26
C HIS A 236 21.98 21.37 -8.88
N CYS A 237 22.46 20.68 -9.91
CA CYS A 237 23.29 19.48 -9.78
C CYS A 237 24.77 19.86 -9.70
N THR A 238 25.43 19.49 -8.61
CA THR A 238 26.86 19.68 -8.40
C THR A 238 27.57 18.34 -8.39
N CYS A 239 28.67 18.23 -9.12
CA CYS A 239 29.52 17.05 -9.04
C CYS A 239 30.05 16.89 -7.61
N LEU A 240 30.08 15.66 -7.11
CA LEU A 240 30.74 15.36 -5.85
C LEU A 240 32.21 15.74 -5.93
N ARG A 241 32.77 16.20 -4.81
CA ARG A 241 34.21 16.47 -4.74
C ARG A 241 34.98 15.15 -4.86
N GLY A 242 35.93 15.13 -5.79
CA GLY A 242 36.90 14.05 -6.02
C GLY A 242 38.31 14.61 -6.05
#